data_AF-A0A1G8DJB4-F1
#
_entry.id   AF-A0A1G8DJB4-F1
#
_cell.length_a   1.000
_cell.length_b   1.000
_cell.length_c   1.000
_cell.angle_alpha   90.00
_cell.angle_beta   90.00
_cell.angle_gamma   90.00
#
_symmetry.space_group_name_H-M   'P 1'
#
loop_
_entity.id
_entity.type
_entity.pdbx_description
1 polymer ?
#
loop_
_entity_poly.entity_id
_entity_poly.type
_entity_poly.pdbx_seq_one_letter_code
_entity_poly.pdbx_strand_id
1 'polypeptide(L)'
;MLNYYSVIKGESILVLDETFKHAKQKTVGLKQTQRALEKGRVRRVYMAKDAENHVRRPVIEWCDSHNVELVEVPTMKELGKACGIEVGTAIAAILHE
;
A
#
# COMPACT_ATOMS: atom_id res chain seq x y z
N MET A 1 -1.21 -2.60 -22.69
CA MET A 1 -0.64 -3.16 -21.44
C MET A 1 0.39 -2.15 -20.95
N LEU A 2 -0.10 -1.04 -20.38
CA LEU A 2 0.68 0.20 -20.26
C LEU A 2 1.62 0.16 -19.05
N ASN A 3 2.91 0.32 -19.39
CA ASN A 3 4.06 0.68 -18.57
C ASN A 3 3.77 1.29 -17.20
N TYR A 4 4.15 0.55 -16.14
CA TYR A 4 4.26 1.01 -14.75
C TYR A 4 5.67 1.51 -14.40
N TYR A 5 6.41 2.00 -15.40
CA TYR A 5 7.78 2.50 -15.28
C TYR A 5 7.93 3.80 -16.07
N SER A 6 7.37 4.89 -15.56
CA SER A 6 7.93 6.20 -15.89
C SER A 6 9.14 6.42 -14.99
N VAL A 7 10.29 5.99 -15.50
CA VAL A 7 11.61 6.41 -15.04
C VAL A 7 11.70 7.92 -15.27
N ILE A 8 11.55 8.71 -14.20
CA ILE A 8 11.98 10.11 -14.19
C ILE A 8 13.20 10.19 -13.28
N LYS A 9 14.36 10.28 -13.95
CA LYS A 9 15.67 10.79 -13.51
C LYS A 9 15.95 10.80 -11.99
N GLY A 10 16.87 9.93 -11.57
CA GLY A 10 17.95 10.36 -10.66
C GLY A 10 17.63 10.54 -9.17
N GLU A 11 16.43 10.25 -8.69
CA GLU A 11 16.14 10.25 -7.25
C GLU A 11 15.59 8.90 -6.80
N SER A 12 16.42 8.16 -6.07
CA SER A 12 16.01 7.01 -5.28
C SER A 12 15.08 7.46 -4.15
N ILE A 13 13.80 7.73 -4.41
CA ILE A 13 12.77 7.94 -3.38
C ILE A 13 11.40 7.48 -3.92
N LEU A 14 11.10 6.19 -3.79
CA LEU A 14 9.72 5.72 -3.65
C LEU A 14 9.38 5.77 -2.16
N VAL A 15 9.33 6.98 -1.61
CA VAL A 15 8.81 7.20 -0.25
C VAL A 15 7.39 7.68 -0.44
N LEU A 16 6.45 6.88 0.05
CA LEU A 16 5.01 7.11 0.09
C LEU A 16 4.62 8.58 -0.17
N ASP A 17 3.84 8.77 -1.23
CA ASP A 17 3.44 10.08 -1.73
C ASP A 17 2.86 10.99 -0.64
N GLU A 18 2.86 12.31 -0.89
CA GLU A 18 2.28 13.29 0.05
C GLU A 18 0.86 12.92 0.46
N THR A 19 0.07 12.31 -0.44
CA THR A 19 -1.28 11.81 -0.15
C THR A 19 -1.31 10.83 1.02
N PHE A 20 -0.36 9.89 1.12
CA PHE A 20 -0.31 8.96 2.25
C PHE A 20 0.03 9.65 3.57
N LYS A 21 0.94 10.62 3.53
CA LYS A 21 1.33 11.38 4.73
C LYS A 21 0.19 12.26 5.25
N HIS A 22 -0.62 12.82 4.35
CA HIS A 22 -1.75 13.69 4.69
C HIS A 22 -3.09 12.96 4.85
N ALA A 23 -3.14 11.64 4.58
CA ALA A 23 -4.35 10.85 4.76
C ALA A 23 -4.79 10.82 6.23
N LYS A 24 -6.00 11.32 6.51
CA LYS A 24 -6.59 11.31 7.86
C LYS A 24 -6.94 9.90 8.33
N GLN A 25 -7.41 9.05 7.42
CA GLN A 25 -7.84 7.68 7.72
C GLN A 25 -7.00 6.68 6.92
N LYS A 26 -6.26 5.85 7.66
CA LYS A 26 -5.39 4.81 7.09
C LYS A 26 -5.43 3.54 7.92
N THR A 27 -5.21 2.40 7.27
CA THR A 27 -5.00 1.11 7.93
C THR A 27 -3.53 0.73 7.88
N VAL A 28 -3.05 0.07 8.93
CA VAL A 28 -1.67 -0.42 9.01
C VAL A 28 -1.70 -1.90 9.35
N GLY A 29 -1.19 -2.72 8.45
CA GLY A 29 -1.16 -4.17 8.57
C GLY A 29 -2.30 -4.88 7.84
N LEU A 30 -2.10 -6.17 7.60
CA LEU A 30 -3.01 -7.02 6.81
C LEU A 30 -4.42 -7.07 7.42
N LYS A 31 -4.55 -7.41 8.71
CA LYS A 31 -5.86 -7.59 9.36
C LYS A 31 -6.75 -6.34 9.31
N GLN A 32 -6.15 -5.17 9.54
CA GLN A 32 -6.89 -3.90 9.46
C GLN A 32 -7.29 -3.58 8.03
N THR A 33 -6.37 -3.81 7.08
CA THR A 33 -6.62 -3.58 5.67
C THR A 33 -7.73 -4.52 5.16
N GLN A 34 -7.68 -5.82 5.47
CA GLN A 34 -8.73 -6.78 5.11
C GLN A 34 -10.12 -6.34 5.57
N ARG A 35 -10.26 -5.88 6.82
CA ARG A 35 -11.55 -5.35 7.33
C ARG A 35 -12.02 -4.11 6.56
N ALA A 36 -11.11 -3.30 6.03
CA ALA A 36 -11.46 -2.15 5.21
C ALA A 36 -11.82 -2.55 3.76
N LEU A 37 -11.11 -3.54 3.20
CA LEU A 37 -11.39 -4.14 1.89
C LEU A 37 -12.79 -4.77 1.89
N GLU A 38 -13.12 -5.57 2.91
CA GLU A 38 -14.45 -6.17 3.11
C GLU A 38 -15.57 -5.13 3.18
N LYS A 39 -15.27 -3.94 3.72
CA LYS A 39 -16.22 -2.82 3.83
C LYS A 39 -16.26 -1.94 2.58
N GLY A 40 -15.44 -2.20 1.57
CA GLY A 40 -15.31 -1.36 0.37
C GLY A 40 -14.85 0.06 0.67
N ARG A 41 -14.12 0.28 1.78
CA ARG A 41 -13.69 1.62 2.23
C ARG A 41 -12.29 2.00 1.78
N VAL A 42 -11.64 1.17 0.97
CA VAL A 42 -10.24 1.37 0.58
C VAL A 42 -10.15 2.17 -0.71
N ARG A 43 -9.46 3.30 -0.63
CA ARG A 43 -9.17 4.18 -1.76
C ARG A 43 -7.89 3.78 -2.50
N ARG A 44 -6.86 3.37 -1.76
CA ARG A 44 -5.53 3.03 -2.29
C ARG A 44 -4.80 2.09 -1.35
N VAL A 45 -4.07 1.12 -1.89
CA VAL A 45 -3.28 0.14 -1.14
C VAL A 45 -1.79 0.36 -1.37
N TYR A 46 -1.00 0.18 -0.31
CA TYR A 46 0.46 0.20 -0.33
C TYR A 46 0.95 -1.17 0.13
N MET A 47 1.84 -1.80 -0.63
CA MET A 47 2.28 -3.17 -0.40
C MET A 47 3.80 -3.28 -0.47
N ALA A 48 4.40 -3.92 0.53
CA ALA A 48 5.83 -4.18 0.53
C ALA A 48 6.20 -5.34 -0.41
N LYS A 49 7.28 -5.19 -1.20
CA LYS A 49 7.74 -6.21 -2.17
C LYS A 49 8.32 -7.46 -1.52
N ASP A 50 8.93 -7.29 -0.34
CA ASP A 50 9.49 -8.36 0.51
C ASP A 50 8.42 -9.06 1.36
N ALA A 51 7.15 -8.65 1.27
CA ALA A 51 6.06 -9.37 1.92
C ALA A 51 5.81 -10.74 1.26
N GLU A 52 5.42 -11.71 2.08
CA GLU A 52 5.17 -13.07 1.60
C GLU A 52 4.00 -13.14 0.60
N ASN A 53 4.12 -14.01 -0.40
CA ASN A 53 3.11 -14.15 -1.46
C ASN A 53 1.71 -14.48 -0.93
N HIS A 54 1.61 -15.25 0.16
CA HIS A 54 0.34 -15.60 0.77
C HIS A 54 -0.38 -14.38 1.38
N VAL A 55 0.37 -13.33 1.74
CA VAL A 55 -0.15 -12.03 2.20
C VAL A 55 -0.51 -11.13 1.02
N ARG A 56 0.33 -11.13 -0.02
CA ARG A 56 0.20 -10.22 -1.18
C ARG A 56 -0.97 -10.59 -2.10
N ARG A 57 -1.05 -11.86 -2.50
CA ARG A 57 -2.03 -12.35 -3.49
C ARG A 57 -3.48 -11.94 -3.22
N PRO A 58 -4.07 -12.19 -2.03
CA PRO A 58 -5.47 -11.87 -1.79
C PRO A 58 -5.75 -10.36 -1.90
N VAL A 59 -4.77 -9.51 -1.58
CA VAL A 59 -4.94 -8.06 -1.66
C VAL A 59 -4.79 -7.57 -3.10
N ILE A 60 -3.87 -8.14 -3.88
CA ILE A 60 -3.72 -7.84 -5.31
C ILE A 60 -5.00 -8.20 -6.06
N GLU A 61 -5.51 -9.41 -5.86
CA GLU A 61 -6.74 -9.91 -6.49
C GLU A 61 -7.95 -9.02 -6.14
N TRP A 62 -8.05 -8.58 -4.88
CA TRP A 62 -9.09 -7.64 -4.46
C TRP A 62 -8.95 -6.28 -5.15
N CYS A 63 -7.74 -5.73 -5.21
CA CYS A 63 -7.49 -4.42 -5.83
C CYS A 63 -7.84 -4.44 -7.33
N ASP A 64 -7.46 -5.50 -8.04
CA ASP A 64 -7.79 -5.71 -9.46
C ASP A 64 -9.32 -5.78 -9.65
N SER A 65 -10.01 -6.56 -8.83
CA SER A 65 -11.47 -6.74 -8.92
C SER A 65 -12.27 -5.47 -8.60
N HIS A 66 -11.72 -4.55 -7.78
CA HIS A 66 -12.40 -3.33 -7.36
C HIS A 66 -11.84 -2.06 -8.04
N ASN A 67 -10.91 -2.23 -9.00
CA ASN A 67 -10.22 -1.14 -9.67
C ASN A 67 -9.59 -0.12 -8.69
N VAL A 68 -8.96 -0.65 -7.64
CA VAL A 68 -8.26 0.13 -6.61
C VAL A 68 -6.77 0.14 -6.90
N GLU A 69 -6.17 1.33 -6.81
CA GLU A 69 -4.74 1.52 -7.06
C GLU A 69 -3.88 0.82 -5.99
N LEU A 70 -2.90 0.04 -6.45
CA LEU A 70 -1.92 -0.65 -5.62
C LEU A 70 -0.52 -0.10 -5.89
N VAL A 71 0.13 0.41 -4.84
CA VAL A 71 1.48 0.98 -4.89
C VAL A 71 2.45 0.05 -4.18
N GLU A 72 3.52 -0.34 -4.86
CA GLU A 72 4.55 -1.19 -4.26
C GLU A 72 5.65 -0.37 -3.57
N VAL A 73 6.06 -0.79 -2.39
CA VAL A 73 7.14 -0.22 -1.58
C VAL A 73 8.27 -1.25 -1.45
N PRO A 74 9.56 -0.87 -1.48
CA PRO A 74 10.65 -1.83 -1.48
C PRO A 74 10.66 -2.81 -0.30
N THR A 75 10.45 -2.30 0.93
CA THR A 75 10.52 -3.14 2.14
C THR A 75 9.39 -2.90 3.14
N MET A 76 9.08 -3.93 3.93
CA MET A 76 8.12 -3.86 5.03
C MET A 76 8.53 -2.80 6.06
N LYS A 77 9.83 -2.63 6.27
CA LYS A 77 10.41 -1.65 7.19
C LYS A 77 10.14 -0.22 6.74
N GLU A 78 10.36 0.08 5.46
CA GLU A 78 10.07 1.39 4.88
C GLU A 78 8.57 1.72 4.95
N LEU A 79 7.73 0.74 4.63
CA LEU A 79 6.29 0.91 4.72
C LEU A 79 5.83 1.18 6.17
N GLY A 80 6.38 0.45 7.14
CA GLY A 80 6.09 0.65 8.57
C GLY A 80 6.52 2.03 9.05
N LYS A 81 7.74 2.45 8.72
CA LYS A 81 8.27 3.78 9.05
C LYS A 81 7.39 4.89 8.49
N ALA A 82 6.91 4.76 7.26
CA ALA A 82 6.03 5.75 6.64
C ALA A 82 4.62 5.76 7.23
N CYS A 83 4.18 4.65 7.79
CA CYS A 83 2.96 4.58 8.59
C CYS A 83 3.11 5.23 9.98
N GLY A 84 4.34 5.55 10.40
CA GLY A 84 4.64 6.08 11.73
C GLY A 84 4.71 5.01 12.82
N ILE A 85 5.04 3.76 12.45
CA ILE A 85 5.20 2.65 13.40
C ILE A 85 6.64 2.12 13.38
N GLU A 86 7.07 1.52 14.49
CA GLU A 86 8.43 0.99 14.66
C GLU A 86 8.63 -0.41 14.07
N VAL A 87 7.54 -1.13 13.78
CA VAL A 87 7.58 -2.48 13.21
C VAL A 87 7.33 -2.47 11.71
N GLY A 88 7.95 -3.40 10.99
CA GLY A 88 7.70 -3.56 9.56
C GLY A 88 6.27 -4.01 9.29
N THR A 89 5.65 -3.48 8.23
CA THR A 89 4.30 -3.86 7.81
C THR A 89 4.29 -4.30 6.35
N ALA A 90 3.56 -5.36 6.05
CA ALA A 90 3.40 -5.88 4.70
C ALA A 90 2.50 -4.98 3.84
N ILE A 91 1.44 -4.44 4.46
CA ILE A 91 0.36 -3.75 3.76
C ILE A 91 -0.10 -2.56 4.59
N ALA A 92 -0.43 -1.47 3.93
CA ALA A 92 -1.17 -0.35 4.47
C ALA A 92 -2.17 0.16 3.43
N ALA A 93 -3.19 0.91 3.84
CA ALA A 93 -4.15 1.48 2.89
C ALA A 93 -4.67 2.83 3.35
N ILE A 94 -5.05 3.67 2.37
CA ILE A 94 -5.80 4.91 2.60
C ILE A 94 -7.28 4.59 2.45
N LEU A 95 -8.10 5.10 3.36
CA LEU A 95 -9.55 4.93 3.31
C LEU A 95 -10.24 6.11 2.60
N HIS A 96 -11.43 5.85 2.05
CA HIS A 96 -12.37 6.92 1.70
C HIS A 96 -12.78 7.65 2.99
N GLU A 97 -12.90 8.98 2.94
CA GLU A 97 -13.45 9.77 4.06
C GLU A 97 -14.89 9.36 4.37
#